data_AF-E2ABX7-F1
#
_entry.id   AF-E2ABX7-F1
#
_cell.length_a   1.000
_cell.length_b   1.000
_cell.length_c   1.000
_cell.angle_alpha   90.00
_cell.angle_beta   90.00
_cell.angle_gamma   90.00
#
_symmetry.space_group_name_H-M   'P 1'
#
loop_
_entity.id
_entity.type
_entity.pdbx_description
1 polymer ?
#
loop_
_entity_poly.entity_id
_entity_poly.type
_entity_poly.pdbx_seq_one_letter_code
_entity_poly.pdbx_strand_id
1 'polypeptide(L)'
;KNQHGATETDNDDVNDEPIKFSSSKAASMRINEYRQPSEYEEPWYQIYSIVFSLAAFLIYFCILREENDIDSILYTNLEDTLKKVEK
;
A
#
# COMPACT_ATOMS: atom_id res chain seq x y z
N LYS A 1 -11.10 33.36 22.12
CA LYS A 1 -11.44 34.06 20.86
C LYS A 1 -10.51 35.26 20.76
N ASN A 2 -9.38 35.15 20.06
CA ASN A 2 -8.54 36.29 19.67
C ASN A 2 -7.82 35.91 18.39
N GLN A 3 -8.37 36.40 17.30
CA GLN A 3 -7.90 36.27 15.93
C GLN A 3 -6.57 37.04 15.83
N HIS A 4 -5.49 36.38 15.43
CA HIS A 4 -4.37 37.08 14.80
C HIS A 4 -4.59 36.97 13.30
N GLY A 5 -5.05 38.08 12.72
CA GLY A 5 -5.18 38.25 11.29
C GLY A 5 -3.83 38.12 10.61
N ALA A 6 -3.85 37.46 9.46
CA ALA A 6 -2.75 37.44 8.53
C ALA A 6 -2.50 38.87 8.04
N THR A 7 -1.32 39.41 8.31
CA THR A 7 -0.75 40.51 7.53
C THR A 7 -0.07 39.87 6.33
N GLU A 8 -0.87 39.59 5.30
CA GLU A 8 -0.38 39.35 3.95
C GLU A 8 0.02 40.72 3.39
N THR A 9 1.29 41.07 3.56
CA THR A 9 1.89 42.11 2.73
C THR A 9 2.44 41.41 1.50
N ASP A 10 1.56 41.14 0.52
CA ASP A 10 1.95 40.85 -0.85
C ASP A 10 2.63 42.09 -1.42
N ASN A 11 3.93 42.20 -1.17
CA ASN A 11 4.81 42.91 -2.09
C ASN A 11 5.20 41.87 -3.14
N ASP A 12 4.33 41.67 -4.13
CA ASP A 12 4.68 41.15 -5.44
C ASP A 12 5.57 42.19 -6.15
N ASP A 13 6.74 42.45 -5.57
CA ASP A 13 7.79 43.19 -6.27
C ASP A 13 8.54 42.18 -7.13
N VAL A 14 8.22 42.26 -8.42
CA VAL A 14 8.76 41.50 -9.55
C VAL A 14 10.28 41.62 -9.57
N ASN A 15 10.95 40.81 -8.77
CA ASN A 15 12.35 40.49 -8.95
C ASN A 15 12.39 39.15 -9.71
N ASP A 16 12.97 39.15 -10.91
CA ASP A 16 13.25 37.95 -11.75
C ASP A 16 14.25 36.97 -11.10
N GLU A 17 14.44 37.05 -9.78
CA GLU A 17 15.30 36.17 -9.02
C GLU A 17 14.51 34.93 -8.56
N PRO A 18 15.14 33.75 -8.53
CA PRO A 18 14.47 32.53 -8.11
C PRO A 18 13.96 32.65 -6.66
N ILE A 19 12.68 32.34 -6.47
CA ILE A 19 12.00 32.40 -5.17
C ILE A 19 12.79 31.56 -4.14
N LYS A 20 13.28 32.21 -3.09
CA LYS A 20 14.12 31.58 -2.07
C LYS A 20 13.26 30.97 -0.95
N PHE A 21 12.97 29.68 -1.07
CA PHE A 21 12.16 28.95 -0.08
C PHE A 21 12.87 28.66 1.26
N SER A 22 14.21 28.79 1.32
CA SER A 22 15.01 28.46 2.51
C SER A 22 14.84 29.44 3.68
N SER A 23 14.28 30.63 3.44
CA SER A 23 13.98 31.63 4.48
C SER A 23 12.53 31.59 4.96
N SER A 24 11.72 30.68 4.42
CA SER A 24 10.32 30.53 4.83
C SER A 24 10.21 30.03 6.27
N LYS A 25 9.13 30.42 6.95
CA LYS A 25 8.74 29.91 8.27
C LYS A 25 8.60 28.38 8.30
N ALA A 26 8.31 27.77 7.15
CA ALA A 26 8.27 26.33 6.97
C ALA A 26 9.67 25.69 6.98
N ALA A 27 10.72 26.40 6.54
CA ALA A 27 12.08 25.87 6.49
C ALA A 27 12.69 25.67 7.89
N SER A 28 12.28 26.48 8.88
CA SER A 28 12.68 26.32 10.28
C SER A 28 11.75 25.41 11.09
N MET A 29 10.74 24.78 10.46
CA MET A 29 9.75 24.00 11.19
C MET A 29 10.40 22.74 11.78
N ARG A 30 10.19 22.54 13.09
CA ARG A 30 10.69 21.37 13.81
C ARG A 30 9.86 20.15 13.45
N ILE A 31 10.31 19.43 12.43
CA ILE A 31 9.63 18.22 11.93
C ILE A 31 9.35 17.22 13.05
N ASN A 32 10.27 17.06 14.02
CA ASN A 32 10.14 16.08 15.10
C ASN A 32 9.06 16.41 16.15
N GLU A 33 8.62 17.67 16.25
CA GLU A 33 7.63 18.10 17.24
C GLU A 33 6.19 17.97 16.70
N TYR A 34 6.01 18.13 15.39
CA TYR A 34 4.73 17.97 14.69
C TYR A 34 4.58 16.63 14.00
N ARG A 35 5.67 15.89 13.81
CA ARG A 35 5.62 14.47 13.46
C ARG A 35 5.07 13.76 14.67
N GLN A 36 3.77 13.50 14.65
CA GLN A 36 3.19 12.45 15.45
C GLN A 36 4.04 11.21 15.12
N PRO A 37 4.86 10.70 16.06
CA PRO A 37 5.53 9.45 15.83
C PRO A 37 4.40 8.50 15.53
N SER A 38 4.47 7.85 14.38
CA SER A 38 3.51 6.85 13.99
C SER A 38 3.72 5.63 14.88
N GLU A 39 3.50 5.79 16.18
CA GLU A 39 3.04 4.76 17.09
C GLU A 39 1.60 4.45 16.66
N TYR A 40 1.44 4.04 15.41
CA TYR A 40 0.34 3.15 15.11
C TYR A 40 0.70 1.91 15.92
N GLU A 41 0.05 1.76 17.06
CA GLU A 41 -0.08 0.50 17.78
C GLU A 41 -0.79 -0.48 16.84
N GLU A 42 -0.13 -0.88 15.76
CA GLU A 42 -0.62 -1.97 14.94
C GLU A 42 -0.62 -3.18 15.84
N PRO A 43 -1.80 -3.77 16.09
CA PRO A 43 -1.86 -4.96 16.90
C PRO A 43 -1.01 -6.02 16.20
N TRP A 44 -0.08 -6.61 16.94
CA TRP A 44 0.77 -7.72 16.51
C TRP A 44 0.02 -8.88 15.84
N TYR A 45 -1.29 -9.02 16.10
CA TYR A 45 -2.17 -10.01 15.47
C TYR A 45 -2.65 -9.69 14.05
N GLN A 46 -2.36 -8.50 13.51
CA GLN A 46 -2.80 -8.07 12.18
C GLN A 46 -2.35 -9.03 11.08
N ILE A 47 -1.06 -9.37 11.05
CA ILE A 47 -0.51 -10.31 10.06
C ILE A 47 -1.04 -11.73 10.30
N TYR A 48 -1.15 -12.14 11.55
CA TYR A 48 -1.62 -13.49 11.89
C TYR A 48 -3.08 -13.72 11.48
N SER A 49 -3.97 -12.73 11.60
CA SER A 49 -5.36 -12.84 11.15
C SER A 49 -5.47 -13.03 9.64
N ILE A 50 -4.66 -12.30 8.88
CA ILE A 50 -4.60 -12.40 7.41
C ILE A 50 -4.05 -13.76 7.00
N VAL A 51 -2.92 -14.17 7.58
CA VAL A 51 -2.30 -15.47 7.28
C VAL A 51 -3.23 -16.62 7.68
N PHE A 52 -3.94 -16.50 8.80
CA PHE A 52 -4.89 -17.53 9.24
C PHE A 52 -6.06 -17.69 8.26
N SER A 53 -6.64 -16.58 7.79
CA SER A 53 -7.74 -16.65 6.82
C SER A 53 -7.28 -17.21 5.47
N LEU A 54 -6.11 -16.79 4.98
CA LEU A 54 -5.51 -17.37 3.77
C LEU A 54 -5.19 -18.84 3.95
N ALA A 55 -4.60 -19.24 5.08
CA ALA A 55 -4.29 -20.64 5.38
C ALA A 55 -5.55 -21.51 5.42
N ALA A 56 -6.64 -21.03 6.04
CA ALA A 56 -7.91 -21.74 6.04
C ALA A 56 -8.46 -21.94 4.62
N PHE A 57 -8.39 -20.91 3.77
CA PHE A 57 -8.77 -21.05 2.35
C PHE A 57 -7.86 -22.02 1.61
N LEU A 58 -6.54 -21.96 1.79
CA LEU A 58 -5.61 -22.86 1.14
C LEU A 58 -5.79 -24.31 1.58
N ILE A 59 -6.03 -24.56 2.87
CA ILE A 59 -6.36 -25.91 3.36
C ILE A 59 -7.63 -26.43 2.70
N TYR A 60 -8.65 -25.58 2.56
CA TYR A 60 -9.86 -25.94 1.84
C TYR A 60 -9.57 -26.27 0.37
N PHE A 61 -8.85 -25.39 -0.35
CA PHE A 61 -8.60 -25.55 -1.79
C PHE A 61 -7.63 -26.68 -2.13
N CYS A 62 -6.61 -26.92 -1.30
CA CYS A 62 -5.55 -27.89 -1.58
C CYS A 62 -5.82 -29.29 -1.02
N ILE A 63 -6.62 -29.42 0.03
CA ILE A 63 -6.79 -30.70 0.75
C ILE A 63 -8.25 -31.14 0.81
N LEU A 64 -9.18 -30.25 1.18
CA LEU A 64 -10.57 -30.63 1.47
C LEU A 64 -11.50 -30.54 0.25
N ARG A 65 -11.08 -29.84 -0.80
CA ARG A 65 -11.83 -29.76 -2.05
C ARG A 65 -11.76 -31.10 -2.77
N GLU A 66 -12.89 -31.58 -3.26
CA GLU A 66 -12.95 -32.73 -4.16
C GLU A 66 -12.08 -32.48 -5.40
N GLU A 67 -11.43 -33.53 -5.91
CA GLU A 67 -10.55 -33.45 -7.08
C GLU A 67 -11.31 -32.80 -8.25
N ASN A 68 -10.81 -31.66 -8.72
CA ASN A 68 -11.48 -30.94 -9.79
C ASN A 68 -11.06 -31.55 -11.12
N ASP A 69 -11.93 -31.52 -12.15
CA ASP A 69 -11.62 -32.07 -13.48
C ASP A 69 -10.32 -31.49 -14.06
N ILE A 70 -9.97 -30.25 -13.67
CA ILE A 70 -8.72 -29.59 -14.05
C ILE A 70 -7.50 -30.23 -13.40
N ASP A 71 -7.62 -30.72 -12.16
CA ASP A 71 -6.55 -31.44 -11.47
C ASP A 71 -6.28 -32.78 -12.17
N SER A 72 -7.33 -33.45 -12.68
CA SER A 72 -7.19 -34.68 -13.49
C SER A 72 -6.33 -34.47 -14.75
N ILE A 73 -6.37 -33.27 -15.33
CA ILE A 73 -5.59 -32.91 -16.52
C ILE A 73 -4.11 -32.75 -16.16
N LEU A 74 -3.77 -32.33 -14.94
CA LEU A 74 -2.37 -32.22 -14.48
C LEU A 74 -1.69 -33.59 -14.38
N TYR A 75 -2.46 -34.67 -14.20
CA TYR A 75 -1.93 -36.04 -14.20
C TYR A 75 -1.76 -36.62 -15.62
N THR A 76 -2.27 -35.96 -16.66
CA THR A 76 -2.13 -36.41 -18.06
C THR A 76 -0.85 -35.88 -18.71
N ASN A 77 -0.21 -36.69 -19.57
CA ASN A 77 0.99 -36.29 -20.29
C ASN A 77 0.70 -35.14 -21.26
N LEU A 78 1.59 -34.14 -21.26
CA LEU A 78 1.44 -32.94 -22.07
C LEU A 78 1.28 -33.23 -23.58
N GLU A 79 1.98 -34.25 -24.10
CA GLU A 79 1.85 -34.67 -25.51
C GLU A 79 0.44 -35.16 -25.85
N ASP A 80 -0.20 -35.88 -24.94
CA ASP A 80 -1.55 -36.41 -25.16
C ASP A 80 -2.59 -35.29 -25.11
N THR A 81 -2.40 -34.33 -24.21
CA THR A 81 -3.25 -33.13 -24.10
C THR A 81 -3.11 -32.22 -25.33
N LEU A 82 -1.88 -32.03 -25.83
CA LEU A 82 -1.61 -31.21 -27.01
C LEU A 82 -2.26 -31.80 -28.27
N LYS A 83 -2.12 -33.12 -28.48
CA LYS A 83 -2.76 -33.84 -29.61
C LYS A 83 -4.28 -33.78 -29.58
N LYS A 84 -4.89 -33.69 -28.39
CA LYS A 84 -6.34 -33.58 -28.21
C LYS A 84 -6.87 -32.18 -28.55
N VAL A 85 -6.06 -31.13 -28.34
CA VAL A 85 -6.43 -29.73 -28.62
C VAL A 85 -6.23 -29.37 -30.10
N GLU A 86 -5.27 -30.01 -30.78
CA GLU A 86 -4.99 -29.78 -32.20
C GLU A 86 -6.06 -30.36 -33.15
N LYS A 87 -6.97 -31.20 -32.62
CA LYS A 87 -7.94 -31.98 -33.39
C LYS A 87 -9.36 -31.43 -33.26
#